data_AF-A0A951LHB4-F1
#
_entry.id   AF-A0A951LHB4-F1
#
_cell.length_a   1.000
_cell.length_b   1.000
_cell.length_c   1.000
_cell.angle_alpha   90.00
_cell.angle_beta   90.00
_cell.angle_gamma   90.00
#
_symmetry.space_group_name_H-M   'P 1'
#
loop_
_entity.id
_entity.type
_entity.pdbx_description
1 polymer ?
#
loop_
_entity_poly.entity_id
_entity_poly.type
_entity_poly.pdbx_seq_one_letter_code
_entity_poly.pdbx_strand_id
1 'polypeptide(L)'
;MSLYNMHTGESLRTVYWADGHYIREAVRDINWILRDHHSDEVRPMNAGVLDVLGMLRDRLETPEPFMVVCGYRSWATNHAMYLEGNGVASNSYHVHGMAIDLRAERRSLRQVRDAALSLQCGGVGYYPRSNFVHVDCGPVRRW
;
A
#
# COMPACT_ATOMS: atom_id res chain seq x y z
N MET A 1 0.52 -10.33 -8.89
CA MET A 1 -0.11 -9.37 -7.95
C MET A 1 -1.43 -8.86 -8.52
N SER A 2 -2.43 -8.65 -7.66
CA SER A 2 -3.71 -8.04 -8.03
C SER A 2 -4.08 -6.91 -7.07
N LEU A 3 -4.45 -5.76 -7.61
CA LEU A 3 -4.79 -4.53 -6.88
C LEU A 3 -6.12 -3.98 -7.40
N TYR A 4 -6.91 -3.41 -6.50
CA TYR A 4 -8.12 -2.64 -6.80
C TYR A 4 -8.07 -1.33 -6.03
N ASN A 5 -8.06 -0.18 -6.71
CA ASN A 5 -8.06 1.12 -6.03
C ASN A 5 -9.50 1.53 -5.72
N MET A 6 -9.81 1.70 -4.43
CA MET A 6 -11.18 1.96 -3.98
C MET A 6 -11.69 3.36 -4.32
N HIS A 7 -10.79 4.31 -4.59
CA HIS A 7 -11.15 5.69 -4.92
C HIS A 7 -11.33 5.88 -6.43
N THR A 8 -10.48 5.26 -7.25
CA THR A 8 -10.53 5.42 -8.71
C THR A 8 -11.36 4.34 -9.41
N GLY A 9 -11.63 3.21 -8.74
CA GLY A 9 -12.29 2.04 -9.35
C GLY A 9 -11.41 1.24 -10.31
N GLU A 10 -10.14 1.62 -10.45
CA GLU A 10 -9.19 0.94 -11.33
C GLU A 10 -8.77 -0.41 -10.75
N SER A 11 -8.56 -1.38 -11.64
CA SER A 11 -8.06 -2.72 -11.31
C SER A 11 -6.77 -3.01 -12.06
N LEU A 12 -5.82 -3.66 -11.40
CA LEU A 12 -4.59 -4.12 -12.01
C LEU A 12 -4.33 -5.57 -11.61
N ARG A 13 -4.08 -6.42 -12.61
CA ARG A 13 -3.53 -7.77 -12.40
C ARG A 13 -2.27 -7.88 -13.26
N THR A 14 -1.13 -8.04 -12.59
CA THR A 14 0.17 -8.07 -13.28
C THR A 14 1.19 -8.93 -12.55
N VAL A 15 2.20 -9.39 -13.26
CA VAL A 15 3.43 -9.97 -12.72
C VAL A 15 4.47 -8.86 -12.74
N TYR A 16 4.93 -8.45 -11.57
CA TYR A 16 5.84 -7.29 -11.43
C TYR A 16 7.30 -7.69 -11.18
N TRP A 17 7.53 -8.95 -10.84
CA TRP A 17 8.84 -9.53 -10.61
C TRP A 17 8.88 -10.92 -11.22
N ALA A 18 9.90 -11.19 -12.03
CA ALA A 18 10.16 -12.48 -12.67
C ALA A 18 11.67 -12.61 -12.96
N ASP A 19 12.20 -13.83 -12.93
CA ASP A 19 13.59 -14.14 -13.28
C ASP A 19 14.63 -13.26 -12.55
N GLY A 20 14.36 -12.89 -11.29
CA GLY A 20 15.25 -12.07 -10.48
C GLY A 20 15.16 -10.56 -10.71
N HIS A 21 14.26 -10.09 -11.59
CA HIS A 21 14.17 -8.68 -11.97
C HIS A 21 12.74 -8.13 -11.88
N TYR A 22 12.62 -6.83 -11.61
CA TYR A 22 11.35 -6.13 -11.73
C TYR A 22 11.01 -5.88 -13.21
N ILE A 23 9.77 -6.17 -13.59
CA ILE A 23 9.24 -5.90 -14.92
C ILE A 23 8.85 -4.41 -14.96
N ARG A 24 9.58 -3.63 -15.76
CA ARG A 24 9.49 -2.16 -15.78
C ARG A 24 8.09 -1.67 -16.09
N GLU A 25 7.43 -2.27 -17.07
CA GLU A 25 6.08 -1.93 -17.51
C GLU A 25 5.07 -2.19 -16.39
N ALA A 26 5.17 -3.36 -15.74
CA ALA A 26 4.32 -3.70 -14.61
C ALA A 26 4.52 -2.75 -13.42
N VAL A 27 5.76 -2.38 -13.10
CA VAL A 27 6.05 -1.39 -12.05
C VAL A 27 5.49 -0.01 -12.40
N ARG A 28 5.55 0.40 -13.67
CA ARG A 28 4.92 1.65 -14.12
C ARG A 28 3.40 1.61 -13.91
N ASP A 29 2.75 0.51 -14.28
CA ASP A 29 1.30 0.36 -14.12
C ASP A 29 0.91 0.29 -12.63
N ILE A 30 1.75 -0.30 -11.79
CA ILE A 30 1.61 -0.28 -10.33
C ILE A 30 1.71 1.15 -9.78
N ASN A 31 2.69 1.93 -10.23
CA ASN A 31 2.82 3.33 -9.82
C ASN A 31 1.58 4.14 -10.22
N TRP A 32 0.99 3.85 -11.39
CA TRP A 32 -0.22 4.51 -11.85
C TRP A 32 -1.44 4.19 -10.97
N ILE A 33 -1.72 2.91 -10.70
CA ILE A 33 -2.88 2.53 -9.87
C ILE A 33 -2.70 2.96 -8.39
N LEU A 34 -1.45 3.14 -7.94
CA LEU A 34 -1.11 3.60 -6.60
C LEU A 34 -0.87 5.11 -6.50
N ARG A 35 -1.13 5.89 -7.57
CA ARG A 35 -0.93 7.35 -7.57
C ARG A 35 -1.83 8.06 -6.56
N ASP A 36 -1.53 9.33 -6.31
CA ASP A 36 -2.41 10.17 -5.50
C ASP A 36 -3.72 10.43 -6.26
N HIS A 37 -4.84 9.85 -5.80
CA HIS A 37 -6.13 9.96 -6.46
C HIS A 37 -6.75 11.36 -6.40
N HIS A 38 -6.22 12.25 -5.55
CA HIS A 38 -6.69 13.64 -5.46
C HIS A 38 -6.07 14.53 -6.55
N SER A 39 -4.84 14.22 -6.98
CA SER A 39 -4.03 15.09 -7.86
C SER A 39 -3.58 14.41 -9.16
N ASP A 40 -3.81 13.09 -9.29
CA ASP A 40 -3.21 12.22 -10.29
C ASP A 40 -1.67 12.24 -10.32
N GLU A 41 -1.03 12.80 -9.29
CA GLU A 41 0.42 12.84 -9.21
C GLU A 41 0.96 11.41 -8.99
N VAL A 42 1.83 10.99 -9.91
CA VAL A 42 2.47 9.68 -9.88
C VAL A 42 3.87 9.82 -9.31
N ARG A 43 4.23 8.95 -8.36
CA ARG A 43 5.60 8.80 -7.87
C ARG A 43 6.01 7.33 -7.93
N PRO A 44 7.28 7.02 -8.21
CA PRO A 44 7.77 5.65 -8.08
C PRO A 44 7.55 5.13 -6.65
N MET A 45 6.84 4.01 -6.55
CA MET A 45 6.75 3.26 -5.31
C MET A 45 8.09 2.59 -5.04
N ASN A 46 8.51 2.59 -3.78
CA ASN A 46 9.73 1.94 -3.35
C ASN A 46 9.59 0.41 -3.58
N ALA A 47 10.62 -0.21 -4.15
CA ALA A 47 10.66 -1.65 -4.38
C ALA A 47 10.32 -2.45 -3.11
N GLY A 48 10.82 -2.02 -1.95
CA GLY A 48 10.57 -2.68 -0.66
C GLY A 48 9.09 -2.73 -0.27
N VAL A 49 8.27 -1.72 -0.57
CA VAL A 49 6.83 -1.80 -0.26
C VAL A 49 6.09 -2.71 -1.26
N LEU A 50 6.59 -2.84 -2.48
CA LEU A 50 6.09 -3.83 -3.45
C LEU A 50 6.41 -5.25 -2.98
N ASP A 51 7.62 -5.47 -2.45
CA ASP A 51 8.02 -6.75 -1.87
C ASP A 51 7.16 -7.10 -0.66
N VAL A 52 6.87 -6.13 0.21
CA VAL A 52 5.93 -6.31 1.34
C VAL A 52 4.55 -6.75 0.84
N LEU A 53 4.02 -6.18 -0.25
CA LEU A 53 2.76 -6.64 -0.84
C LEU A 53 2.86 -8.07 -1.38
N GLY A 54 3.97 -8.42 -2.04
CA GLY A 54 4.23 -9.77 -2.51
C GLY A 54 4.23 -10.78 -1.37
N MET A 55 5.07 -10.56 -0.36
CA MET A 55 5.16 -11.41 0.82
C MET A 55 3.84 -11.48 1.59
N LEU A 56 3.11 -10.38 1.71
CA LEU A 56 1.81 -10.35 2.39
C LEU A 56 0.78 -11.21 1.67
N ARG A 57 0.77 -11.18 0.33
CA ARG A 57 -0.11 -12.03 -0.49
C ARG A 57 0.20 -13.50 -0.26
N ASP A 58 1.47 -13.87 -0.30
CA ASP A 58 1.91 -15.27 -0.10
C ASP A 58 1.56 -15.73 1.32
N ARG A 59 1.84 -14.89 2.32
CA ARG A 59 1.54 -15.16 3.73
C ARG A 59 0.05 -15.33 4.02
N LEU A 60 -0.79 -14.59 3.29
CA LEU A 60 -2.24 -14.66 3.38
C LEU A 60 -2.83 -15.77 2.51
N GLU A 61 -2.05 -16.43 1.65
CA GLU A 61 -2.51 -17.48 0.73
C GLU A 61 -3.81 -17.07 0.02
N THR A 62 -3.81 -15.87 -0.60
CA THR A 62 -5.00 -15.32 -1.24
C THR A 62 -4.77 -14.98 -2.71
N PRO A 63 -5.62 -15.49 -3.63
CA PRO A 63 -5.60 -15.09 -5.04
C PRO A 63 -6.29 -13.74 -5.27
N GLU A 64 -7.00 -13.23 -4.26
CA GLU A 64 -7.87 -12.05 -4.36
C GLU A 64 -7.07 -10.74 -4.48
N PRO A 65 -7.67 -9.68 -5.03
CA PRO A 65 -7.03 -8.37 -5.05
C PRO A 65 -6.84 -7.79 -3.65
N PHE A 66 -5.76 -7.05 -3.45
CA PHE A 66 -5.72 -6.08 -2.35
C PHE A 66 -6.55 -4.87 -2.74
N MET A 67 -7.47 -4.50 -1.87
CA MET A 67 -8.27 -3.29 -1.99
C MET A 67 -7.45 -2.14 -1.40
N VAL A 68 -6.88 -1.33 -2.28
CA VAL A 68 -6.02 -0.19 -1.95
C VAL A 68 -6.89 0.97 -1.50
N VAL A 69 -6.61 1.45 -0.30
CA VAL A 69 -7.20 2.66 0.29
C VAL A 69 -6.33 3.86 -0.06
N CYS A 70 -5.01 3.75 0.14
CA CYS A 70 -4.08 4.82 -0.17
C CYS A 70 -2.73 4.25 -0.60
N GLY A 71 -2.23 4.69 -1.76
CA GLY A 71 -0.87 4.41 -2.22
C GLY A 71 0.04 5.62 -1.96
N TYR A 72 0.65 6.16 -3.00
CA TYR A 72 1.32 7.45 -2.94
C TYR A 72 0.33 8.58 -2.59
N ARG A 73 0.82 9.56 -1.84
CA ARG A 73 0.11 10.80 -1.52
C ARG A 73 1.02 11.97 -1.83
N SER A 74 0.57 12.94 -2.63
CA SER A 74 1.37 14.15 -2.88
C SER A 74 1.61 14.92 -1.58
N TRP A 75 2.66 15.73 -1.55
CA TRP A 75 2.93 16.61 -0.41
C TRP A 75 1.77 17.56 -0.12
N ALA A 76 1.13 18.09 -1.16
CA ALA A 76 -0.02 18.97 -1.03
C ALA A 76 -1.20 18.27 -0.36
N THR A 77 -1.58 17.07 -0.84
CA THR A 77 -2.64 16.25 -0.25
C THR A 77 -2.31 15.87 1.20
N ASN A 78 -1.07 15.45 1.48
CA ASN A 78 -0.67 15.09 2.84
C ASN A 78 -0.75 16.28 3.81
N HIS A 79 -0.33 17.46 3.35
CA HIS A 79 -0.39 18.68 4.14
C HIS A 79 -1.84 19.10 4.42
N ALA A 80 -2.73 19.06 3.43
CA ALA A 80 -4.15 19.34 3.62
C ALA A 80 -4.77 18.40 4.68
N MET A 81 -4.55 17.09 4.56
CA MET A 81 -5.05 16.11 5.54
C MET A 81 -4.46 16.29 6.95
N TYR A 82 -3.21 16.73 7.04
CA TYR A 82 -2.57 17.06 8.32
C TYR A 82 -3.27 18.25 9.01
N LEU A 83 -3.55 19.32 8.25
CA LEU A 83 -4.23 20.51 8.76
C LEU A 83 -5.67 20.23 9.20
N GLU A 84 -6.36 19.31 8.53
CA GLU A 84 -7.71 18.87 8.89
C GLU A 84 -7.78 18.03 10.17
N GLY A 85 -6.63 17.63 10.73
CA GLY A 85 -6.58 16.85 11.97
C GLY A 85 -6.93 15.38 11.79
N ASN A 86 -6.83 14.83 10.58
CA ASN A 86 -7.18 13.43 10.26
C ASN A 86 -6.20 12.37 10.83
N GLY A 87 -5.38 12.73 11.82
CA GLY A 87 -4.39 11.82 12.43
C GLY A 87 -3.24 11.41 11.50
N VAL A 88 -3.01 12.18 10.43
CA VAL A 88 -1.95 11.95 9.44
C VAL A 88 -0.64 12.55 9.94
N ALA A 89 0.50 11.88 9.72
CA ALA A 89 1.82 12.46 9.99
C ALA A 89 2.23 13.44 8.89
N SER A 90 2.82 14.59 9.25
CA SER A 90 3.31 15.59 8.29
C SER A 90 4.39 15.04 7.33
N ASN A 91 5.17 14.07 7.78
CA ASN A 91 6.19 13.35 6.99
C ASN A 91 5.86 11.86 6.88
N SER A 92 4.69 11.54 6.34
CA SER A 92 4.21 10.16 6.16
C SER A 92 5.03 9.38 5.13
N TYR A 93 5.20 8.06 5.29
CA TYR A 93 5.85 7.25 4.25
C TYR A 93 5.04 7.17 2.94
N HIS A 94 3.77 7.55 2.94
CA HIS A 94 2.98 7.70 1.71
C HIS A 94 3.57 8.76 0.77
N VAL A 95 4.09 9.88 1.29
CA VAL A 95 4.74 10.92 0.45
C VAL A 95 6.09 10.46 -0.12
N HIS A 96 6.65 9.39 0.45
CA HIS A 96 7.88 8.76 0.00
C HIS A 96 7.63 7.53 -0.86
N GLY A 97 6.37 7.19 -1.20
CA GLY A 97 6.04 5.98 -1.96
C GLY A 97 6.48 4.69 -1.24
N MET A 98 6.61 4.74 0.09
CA MET A 98 7.14 3.66 0.92
C MET A 98 6.04 2.98 1.75
N ALA A 99 4.78 3.39 1.61
CA ALA A 99 3.66 2.88 2.38
C ALA A 99 2.41 2.69 1.53
N ILE A 100 1.57 1.76 1.96
CA ILE A 100 0.27 1.46 1.36
C ILE A 100 -0.73 1.16 2.48
N ASP A 101 -1.91 1.76 2.39
CA ASP A 101 -3.07 1.44 3.21
C ASP A 101 -3.96 0.50 2.40
N LEU A 102 -4.27 -0.68 2.94
CA LEU A 102 -5.00 -1.71 2.21
C LEU A 102 -5.86 -2.59 3.11
N ARG A 103 -6.74 -3.34 2.45
CA ARG A 103 -7.38 -4.55 2.99
C ARG A 103 -7.35 -5.64 1.92
N ALA A 104 -7.58 -6.88 2.32
CA ALA A 104 -7.65 -8.01 1.40
C ALA A 104 -9.09 -8.52 1.32
N GLU A 105 -9.58 -8.74 0.10
CA GLU A 105 -10.90 -9.33 -0.06
C GLU A 105 -10.92 -10.73 0.57
N ARG A 106 -12.05 -11.08 1.20
CA ARG A 106 -12.27 -12.36 1.90
C ARG A 106 -11.33 -12.66 3.08
N ARG A 107 -10.48 -11.71 3.50
CA ARG A 107 -9.69 -11.81 4.72
C ARG A 107 -10.12 -10.72 5.69
N SER A 108 -10.28 -11.09 6.96
CA SER A 108 -10.55 -10.10 8.00
C SER A 108 -9.36 -9.14 8.14
N LEU A 109 -9.62 -7.91 8.55
CA LEU A 109 -8.57 -6.92 8.77
C LEU A 109 -7.52 -7.38 9.79
N ARG A 110 -7.95 -8.18 10.78
CA ARG A 110 -7.08 -8.82 11.77
C ARG A 110 -6.12 -9.82 11.12
N GLN A 111 -6.60 -10.66 10.20
CA GLN A 111 -5.74 -11.59 9.46
C GLN A 111 -4.69 -10.85 8.62
N VAL A 112 -5.08 -9.76 7.95
CA VAL A 112 -4.15 -8.92 7.18
C VAL A 112 -3.07 -8.32 8.10
N ARG A 113 -3.47 -7.75 9.23
CA ARG A 113 -2.55 -7.20 10.23
C ARG A 113 -1.59 -8.27 10.76
N ASP A 114 -2.10 -9.42 11.18
CA ASP A 114 -1.29 -10.48 11.80
C ASP A 114 -0.30 -11.08 10.78
N ALA A 115 -0.72 -11.22 9.53
CA ALA A 115 0.17 -11.59 8.43
C ALA A 115 1.27 -10.53 8.23
N ALA A 116 0.93 -9.25 8.12
CA ALA A 116 1.89 -8.16 7.93
C ALA A 116 2.89 -8.08 9.10
N LEU A 117 2.42 -8.18 10.35
CA LEU A 117 3.28 -8.22 11.53
C LEU A 117 4.23 -9.42 11.50
N SER A 118 3.79 -10.58 11.01
CA SER A 118 4.66 -11.76 10.93
C SER A 118 5.81 -11.63 9.94
N LEU A 119 5.74 -10.70 8.98
CA LEU A 119 6.79 -10.48 7.99
C LEU A 119 8.01 -9.76 8.57
N GLN A 120 7.82 -8.88 9.57
CA GLN A 120 8.90 -8.04 10.12
C GLN A 120 9.65 -7.21 9.05
N CYS A 121 8.95 -6.79 7.99
CA CYS A 121 9.53 -6.06 6.86
C CYS A 121 9.27 -4.54 6.86
N GLY A 122 8.69 -4.01 7.94
CA GLY A 122 8.50 -2.59 8.15
C GLY A 122 7.39 -2.26 9.14
N GLY A 123 6.89 -1.03 9.08
CA GLY A 123 5.83 -0.55 9.96
C GLY A 123 4.46 -1.12 9.63
N VAL A 124 3.69 -1.46 10.67
CA VAL A 124 2.29 -1.94 10.53
C VAL A 124 1.36 -1.12 11.42
N GLY A 125 0.42 -0.40 10.81
CA GLY A 125 -0.63 0.34 11.51
C GLY A 125 -1.98 -0.36 11.40
N TYR A 126 -2.73 -0.50 12.51
CA TYR A 126 -4.03 -1.15 12.51
C TYR A 126 -5.20 -0.19 12.74
N TYR A 127 -5.99 0.06 11.70
CA TYR A 127 -7.07 1.04 11.71
C TYR A 127 -8.45 0.39 11.50
N PRO A 128 -8.98 -0.35 12.49
CA PRO A 128 -10.26 -1.07 12.33
C PRO A 128 -11.46 -0.15 12.17
N ARG A 129 -11.43 1.07 12.75
CA ARG A 129 -12.50 2.07 12.59
C ARG A 129 -12.56 2.63 11.16
N SER A 130 -11.40 2.86 10.56
CA SER A 130 -11.27 3.32 9.17
C SER A 130 -11.19 2.17 8.16
N ASN A 131 -11.23 0.93 8.64
CA ASN A 131 -11.29 -0.31 7.87
C ASN A 131 -10.09 -0.56 6.93
N PHE A 132 -8.87 -0.29 7.39
CA PHE A 132 -7.64 -0.63 6.66
C PHE A 132 -6.46 -1.01 7.57
N VAL A 133 -5.47 -1.67 6.98
CA VAL A 133 -4.14 -1.91 7.55
C VAL A 133 -3.14 -1.07 6.77
N HIS A 134 -2.31 -0.33 7.50
CA HIS A 134 -1.16 0.35 6.95
C HIS A 134 0.03 -0.60 6.94
N VAL A 135 0.75 -0.66 5.82
CA VAL A 135 2.06 -1.33 5.72
C VAL A 135 3.06 -0.41 5.08
N ASP A 136 4.28 -0.37 5.61
CA ASP A 136 5.40 0.38 5.04
C ASP A 136 6.67 -0.48 4.97
N CYS A 137 7.70 0.01 4.26
CA CYS A 137 9.02 -0.62 4.16
C CYS A 137 10.11 0.15 4.93
N GLY A 138 9.75 0.85 6.01
CA GLY A 138 10.66 1.52 6.93
C GLY A 138 11.11 0.62 8.10
N PRO A 139 11.52 1.19 9.24
CA PRO A 139 11.86 0.41 10.43
C PRO A 139 10.67 -0.38 10.98
N VAL A 140 10.93 -1.58 11.50
CA VAL A 140 9.91 -2.42 12.12
C VAL A 140 9.32 -1.72 13.34
N ARG A 141 8.02 -1.44 13.28
CA ARG A 141 7.24 -0.82 14.35
C ARG A 141 5.76 -1.15 14.16
N ARG A 142 4.96 -0.94 15.20
CA ARG A 142 3.51 -1.19 15.13
C ARG A 142 2.73 -0.14 15.90
N TRP A 143 1.52 0.19 15.42
CA TRP A 143 0.61 1.11 16.07
C TRP A 143 -0.86 0.79 15.77
#